data_AF-A0A7Y5EVZ8-F1
#
_entry.id   AF-A0A7Y5EVZ8-F1
#
_cell.length_a   1.000
_cell.length_b   1.000
_cell.length_c   1.000
_cell.angle_alpha   90.00
_cell.angle_beta   90.00
_cell.angle_gamma   90.00
#
_symmetry.space_group_name_H-M   'P 1'
#
loop_
_entity.id
_entity.type
_entity.pdbx_description
1 polymer ?
#
loop_
_entity_poly.entity_id
_entity_poly.type
_entity_poly.pdbx_seq_one_letter_code
_entity_poly.pdbx_strand_id
1 'polypeptide(L)'
;MKKIVLSTLFLSFFTIGLNADTYRLFVHGRSDKNHCSPITNTGSATADVNGYWMGAVYGLSNIRYVGFDGTQNGGAYSWNNCGAQKQLNDALRVFCTGVNKCEIYTHSTGGLVAAAYFGMNNPAVNVTRIQLLASAAGGSELADVSTTYLSWLGIKTLGGQLDKSVSTSGARNGFNHNQSYGKVYYTTSGEGSDYWNLTSPLLPGKDDGVLANHSLCNINKVADINVSCSIGKGNLTQSRKCGFLWLSTCYDTYSRWTPYYTVWQGGSKESHRDAHSDYNRR
;
A
#
# COMPACT_ATOMS: atom_id res chain seq x y z
N MET A 1 -43.56 -3.25 -67.62
CA MET A 1 -42.99 -2.38 -66.56
C MET A 1 -42.85 -3.20 -65.29
N LYS A 2 -41.64 -3.72 -65.00
CA LYS A 2 -41.35 -4.55 -63.81
C LYS A 2 -41.05 -3.61 -62.63
N LYS A 3 -41.88 -3.64 -61.60
CA LYS A 3 -41.65 -2.88 -60.35
C LYS A 3 -40.68 -3.67 -59.49
N ILE A 4 -39.47 -3.15 -59.32
CA ILE A 4 -38.49 -3.66 -58.35
C ILE A 4 -38.87 -3.05 -56.99
N VAL A 5 -39.31 -3.90 -56.06
CA VAL A 5 -39.52 -3.52 -54.65
C VAL A 5 -38.17 -3.64 -53.95
N LEU A 6 -37.59 -2.50 -53.60
CA LEU A 6 -36.34 -2.43 -52.84
C LEU A 6 -36.68 -2.49 -51.35
N SER A 7 -36.60 -3.68 -50.74
CA SER A 7 -36.71 -3.84 -49.29
C SER A 7 -35.46 -3.29 -48.62
N THR A 8 -35.60 -2.18 -47.90
CA THR A 8 -34.53 -1.56 -47.12
C THR A 8 -34.36 -2.33 -45.81
N LEU A 9 -33.27 -3.08 -45.69
CA LEU A 9 -32.88 -3.79 -44.48
C LEU A 9 -32.35 -2.76 -43.46
N PHE A 10 -33.15 -2.40 -42.46
CA PHE A 10 -32.72 -1.58 -41.33
C PHE A 10 -31.82 -2.43 -40.42
N LEU A 11 -30.50 -2.25 -40.53
CA LEU A 11 -29.54 -2.81 -39.58
C LEU A 11 -29.48 -1.90 -38.36
N SER A 12 -30.24 -2.23 -37.31
CA SER A 12 -30.15 -1.58 -36.01
C SER A 12 -28.85 -2.00 -35.33
N PHE A 13 -27.81 -1.16 -35.45
CA PHE A 13 -26.62 -1.27 -34.61
C PHE A 13 -27.02 -0.92 -33.16
N PHE A 14 -27.21 -1.94 -32.33
CA PHE A 14 -27.17 -1.75 -30.88
C PHE A 14 -25.76 -1.33 -30.50
N THR A 15 -25.55 -0.03 -30.31
CA THR A 15 -24.36 0.49 -29.66
C THR A 15 -24.48 0.12 -28.17
N ILE A 16 -23.88 -1.01 -27.81
CA ILE A 16 -23.66 -1.34 -26.39
C ILE A 16 -22.63 -0.31 -25.91
N GLY A 17 -23.11 0.76 -25.27
CA GLY A 17 -22.25 1.72 -24.62
C GLY A 17 -21.47 1.00 -23.52
N LEU A 18 -20.22 0.66 -23.78
CA LEU A 18 -19.30 0.21 -22.74
C LEU A 18 -18.95 1.43 -21.88
N ASN A 19 -19.71 1.64 -20.82
CA ASN A 19 -19.38 2.66 -19.83
C ASN A 19 -18.14 2.20 -19.05
N ALA A 20 -17.11 3.05 -19.03
CA ALA A 20 -15.91 2.81 -18.25
C ALA A 20 -16.20 3.11 -16.77
N ASP A 21 -16.11 2.09 -15.91
CA ASP A 21 -16.16 2.28 -14.46
C ASP A 21 -14.78 2.64 -13.90
N THR A 22 -14.77 3.44 -12.84
CA THR A 22 -13.58 3.61 -11.98
C THR A 22 -13.79 2.85 -10.68
N TYR A 23 -13.02 1.77 -10.48
CA TYR A 23 -13.02 0.99 -9.25
C TYR A 23 -12.01 1.52 -8.26
N ARG A 24 -12.33 1.43 -6.97
CA ARG A 24 -11.45 1.86 -5.88
C ARG A 24 -11.08 0.64 -5.05
N LEU A 25 -9.85 0.18 -5.23
CA LEU A 25 -9.35 -1.02 -4.58
C LEU A 25 -8.74 -0.64 -3.24
N PHE A 26 -9.32 -1.15 -2.14
CA PHE A 26 -8.83 -0.95 -0.79
C PHE A 26 -8.11 -2.22 -0.32
N VAL A 27 -6.78 -2.19 -0.38
CA VAL A 27 -5.90 -3.31 0.00
C VAL A 27 -5.56 -3.19 1.48
N HIS A 28 -6.02 -4.14 2.27
CA HIS A 28 -5.76 -4.11 3.71
C HIS A 28 -4.28 -4.37 4.04
N GLY A 29 -3.90 -4.01 5.27
CA GLY A 29 -2.59 -4.32 5.84
C GLY A 29 -2.64 -5.46 6.85
N ARG A 30 -1.63 -5.52 7.73
CA ARG A 30 -1.49 -6.59 8.72
C ARG A 30 -2.76 -6.74 9.56
N SER A 31 -3.23 -7.97 9.70
CA SER A 31 -4.38 -8.35 10.53
C SER A 31 -4.17 -9.75 11.13
N ASP A 32 -4.77 -9.99 12.29
CA ASP A 32 -4.86 -11.29 12.95
C ASP A 32 -5.97 -12.19 12.36
N LYS A 33 -6.84 -11.61 11.52
CA LYS A 33 -7.92 -12.32 10.84
C LYS A 33 -7.60 -12.54 9.36
N ASN A 34 -8.22 -13.57 8.78
CA ASN A 34 -8.20 -13.79 7.35
C ASN A 34 -9.24 -12.87 6.68
N HIS A 35 -8.80 -12.01 5.76
CA HIS A 35 -9.70 -11.10 5.01
C HIS A 35 -9.96 -11.58 3.58
N CYS A 36 -9.39 -12.70 3.17
CA CYS A 36 -9.51 -13.24 1.83
C CYS A 36 -10.95 -13.55 1.45
N SER A 37 -11.32 -13.16 0.23
CA SER A 37 -12.52 -13.63 -0.46
C SER A 37 -12.19 -13.85 -1.93
N PRO A 38 -12.77 -14.87 -2.60
CA PRO A 38 -12.59 -15.04 -4.03
C PRO A 38 -12.94 -13.79 -4.84
N ILE A 39 -12.09 -13.43 -5.79
CA ILE A 39 -12.29 -12.31 -6.72
C ILE A 39 -12.37 -12.89 -8.14
N THR A 40 -13.58 -13.01 -8.67
CA THR A 40 -13.84 -13.70 -9.95
C THR A 40 -14.53 -12.82 -10.98
N ASN A 41 -15.24 -11.78 -10.55
CA ASN A 41 -15.96 -10.85 -11.43
C ASN A 41 -16.15 -9.48 -10.76
N THR A 42 -16.73 -8.53 -11.50
CA THR A 42 -16.92 -7.14 -11.04
C THR A 42 -17.84 -7.00 -9.83
N GLY A 43 -18.67 -8.02 -9.52
CA GLY A 43 -19.49 -8.09 -8.31
C GLY A 43 -18.78 -8.68 -7.08
N SER A 44 -17.54 -9.16 -7.21
CA SER A 44 -16.73 -9.65 -6.08
C SER A 44 -16.19 -8.52 -5.20
N ALA A 45 -15.65 -8.86 -4.03
CA ALA A 45 -14.93 -7.94 -3.14
C ALA A 45 -15.73 -6.70 -2.66
N THR A 46 -17.06 -6.77 -2.61
CA THR A 46 -17.90 -5.64 -2.18
C THR A 46 -18.02 -5.50 -0.66
N ALA A 47 -17.67 -6.54 0.09
CA ALA A 47 -17.70 -6.55 1.55
C ALA A 47 -16.30 -6.47 2.15
N ASP A 48 -16.15 -5.67 3.20
CA ASP A 48 -14.96 -5.64 4.05
C ASP A 48 -14.99 -6.86 4.98
N VAL A 49 -14.57 -8.01 4.44
CA VAL A 49 -14.54 -9.29 5.16
C VAL A 49 -13.80 -9.09 6.48
N ASN A 50 -14.39 -9.50 7.61
CA ASN A 50 -13.80 -9.32 8.94
C ASN A 50 -13.47 -7.87 9.35
N GLY A 51 -13.97 -6.88 8.63
CA GLY A 51 -14.01 -5.49 9.05
C GLY A 51 -12.63 -4.85 9.24
N TYR A 52 -11.71 -4.97 8.28
CA TYR A 52 -10.41 -4.31 8.41
C TYR A 52 -10.53 -2.79 8.39
N TRP A 53 -11.33 -2.29 7.45
CA TRP A 53 -11.52 -0.86 7.21
C TRP A 53 -12.60 -0.27 8.13
N MET A 54 -13.41 -1.09 8.80
CA MET A 54 -14.35 -0.70 9.87
C MET A 54 -15.25 0.50 9.52
N GLY A 55 -15.60 0.67 8.24
CA GLY A 55 -16.42 1.80 7.77
C GLY A 55 -15.68 3.14 7.61
N ALA A 56 -14.35 3.18 7.75
CA ALA A 56 -13.54 4.36 7.45
C ALA A 56 -13.68 4.83 5.98
N VAL A 57 -14.03 3.90 5.09
CA VAL A 57 -14.31 4.17 3.68
C VAL A 57 -15.78 4.53 3.51
N TYR A 58 -16.07 5.79 3.18
CA TYR A 58 -17.42 6.29 2.97
C TYR A 58 -17.48 7.30 1.81
N GLY A 59 -18.67 7.50 1.25
CA GLY A 59 -18.89 8.50 0.20
C GLY A 59 -18.27 8.18 -1.16
N LEU A 60 -17.77 6.96 -1.36
CA LEU A 60 -17.17 6.51 -2.62
C LEU A 60 -18.04 5.46 -3.32
N SER A 61 -18.08 5.51 -4.65
CA SER A 61 -18.67 4.47 -5.49
C SER A 61 -17.65 3.40 -5.87
N ASN A 62 -18.14 2.22 -6.28
CA ASN A 62 -17.32 1.12 -6.83
C ASN A 62 -16.13 0.71 -5.95
N ILE A 63 -16.33 0.72 -4.63
CA ILE A 63 -15.35 0.26 -3.63
C ILE A 63 -15.18 -1.26 -3.74
N ARG A 64 -13.94 -1.74 -3.72
CA ARG A 64 -13.59 -3.16 -3.68
C ARG A 64 -12.54 -3.42 -2.60
N TYR A 65 -12.86 -4.26 -1.63
CA TYR A 65 -11.98 -4.63 -0.54
C TYR A 65 -11.11 -5.82 -0.94
N VAL A 66 -9.82 -5.56 -1.17
CA VAL A 66 -8.85 -6.57 -1.57
C VAL A 66 -8.23 -7.14 -0.31
N GLY A 67 -8.85 -8.19 0.20
CA GLY A 67 -8.45 -8.94 1.39
C GLY A 67 -7.52 -10.12 1.08
N PHE A 68 -6.64 -10.46 2.02
CA PHE A 68 -5.75 -11.62 1.98
C PHE A 68 -5.57 -12.22 3.38
N ASP A 69 -4.94 -13.40 3.42
CA ASP A 69 -4.56 -14.08 4.63
C ASP A 69 -3.05 -13.88 4.88
N GLY A 70 -2.72 -13.17 5.95
CA GLY A 70 -1.35 -12.88 6.35
C GLY A 70 -0.54 -14.09 6.81
N THR A 71 -1.18 -15.21 7.10
CA THR A 71 -0.51 -16.43 7.56
C THR A 71 0.05 -17.26 6.40
N GLN A 72 -0.32 -16.92 5.16
CA GLN A 72 0.11 -17.64 3.96
C GLN A 72 1.63 -17.63 3.80
N ASN A 73 2.18 -18.76 3.35
CA ASN A 73 3.62 -18.89 3.12
C ASN A 73 4.11 -17.81 2.13
N GLY A 74 5.18 -17.10 2.50
CA GLY A 74 5.68 -15.94 1.76
C GLY A 74 5.07 -14.59 2.17
N GLY A 75 4.09 -14.58 3.08
CA GLY A 75 3.55 -13.35 3.68
C GLY A 75 3.04 -12.36 2.64
N ALA A 76 3.58 -11.14 2.65
CA ALA A 76 3.18 -10.08 1.71
C ALA A 76 3.54 -10.40 0.25
N TYR A 77 4.44 -11.36 0.01
CA TYR A 77 4.86 -11.82 -1.31
C TYR A 77 4.16 -13.11 -1.75
N SER A 78 3.19 -13.61 -0.96
CA SER A 78 2.56 -14.90 -1.21
C SER A 78 1.67 -14.90 -2.46
N TRP A 79 1.88 -15.91 -3.30
CA TRP A 79 1.05 -16.24 -4.47
C TRP A 79 0.11 -17.43 -4.23
N ASN A 80 0.05 -17.95 -3.00
CA ASN A 80 -0.86 -19.02 -2.63
C ASN A 80 -2.32 -18.59 -2.81
N ASN A 81 -3.24 -19.56 -2.73
CA ASN A 81 -4.64 -19.23 -2.53
C ASN A 81 -4.78 -18.36 -1.27
N CYS A 82 -5.52 -17.25 -1.36
CA CYS A 82 -5.57 -16.21 -0.33
C CYS A 82 -4.26 -15.47 0.01
N GLY A 83 -3.18 -15.68 -0.75
CA GLY A 83 -1.93 -14.93 -0.61
C GLY A 83 -2.06 -13.49 -1.12
N ALA A 84 -1.31 -12.57 -0.51
CA ALA A 84 -1.44 -11.13 -0.76
C ALA A 84 -1.19 -10.72 -2.22
N GLN A 85 -0.15 -11.25 -2.86
CA GLN A 85 0.15 -10.95 -4.28
C GLN A 85 -0.91 -11.54 -5.20
N LYS A 86 -1.38 -12.75 -4.90
CA LYS A 86 -2.44 -13.42 -5.68
C LYS A 86 -3.76 -12.64 -5.63
N GLN A 87 -4.18 -12.20 -4.44
CA GLN A 87 -5.42 -11.43 -4.27
C GLN A 87 -5.34 -10.07 -4.98
N LEU A 88 -4.22 -9.37 -4.87
CA LEU A 88 -4.02 -8.13 -5.62
C LEU A 88 -4.03 -8.36 -7.13
N ASN A 89 -3.34 -9.40 -7.62
CA ASN A 89 -3.32 -9.75 -9.02
C ASN A 89 -4.73 -10.05 -9.58
N ASP A 90 -5.52 -10.84 -8.85
CA ASP A 90 -6.88 -11.18 -9.27
C ASP A 90 -7.77 -9.92 -9.31
N ALA A 91 -7.67 -9.06 -8.30
CA ALA A 91 -8.36 -7.78 -8.28
C ALA A 91 -7.98 -6.90 -9.49
N LEU A 92 -6.69 -6.76 -9.77
CA LEU A 92 -6.22 -5.97 -10.91
C LEU A 92 -6.73 -6.50 -12.24
N ARG A 93 -6.72 -7.83 -12.43
CA ARG A 93 -7.22 -8.46 -13.66
C ARG A 93 -8.72 -8.25 -13.84
N VAL A 94 -9.50 -8.33 -12.77
CA VAL A 94 -10.97 -8.21 -12.80
C VAL A 94 -11.42 -6.75 -12.94
N PHE A 95 -10.82 -5.83 -12.18
CA PHE A 95 -11.33 -4.46 -12.05
C PHE A 95 -10.59 -3.44 -12.91
N CYS A 96 -9.32 -3.69 -13.29
CA CYS A 96 -8.43 -2.67 -13.85
C CYS A 96 -8.02 -2.92 -15.30
N THR A 97 -8.73 -3.79 -16.02
CA THR A 97 -8.46 -4.12 -17.42
C THR A 97 -9.59 -3.65 -18.34
N GLY A 98 -9.37 -3.71 -19.66
CA GLY A 98 -10.35 -3.27 -20.65
C GLY A 98 -10.54 -1.75 -20.62
N VAL A 99 -11.80 -1.31 -20.51
CA VAL A 99 -12.15 0.12 -20.42
C VAL A 99 -12.16 0.65 -18.98
N ASN A 100 -12.13 -0.24 -17.99
CA ASN A 100 -12.20 0.15 -16.58
C ASN A 100 -10.90 0.79 -16.12
N LYS A 101 -11.01 1.68 -15.13
CA LYS A 101 -9.88 2.32 -14.45
C LYS A 101 -9.88 1.93 -12.97
N CYS A 102 -8.71 2.01 -12.35
CA CYS A 102 -8.56 1.75 -10.92
C CYS A 102 -7.77 2.83 -10.19
N GLU A 103 -8.27 3.18 -9.02
CA GLU A 103 -7.51 3.82 -7.95
C GLU A 103 -7.23 2.77 -6.87
N ILE A 104 -5.99 2.66 -6.43
CA ILE A 104 -5.57 1.70 -5.42
C ILE A 104 -5.22 2.48 -4.16
N TYR A 105 -5.86 2.10 -3.06
CA TYR A 105 -5.62 2.63 -1.73
C TYR A 105 -5.17 1.47 -0.87
N THR A 106 -4.08 1.66 -0.15
CA THR A 106 -3.52 0.62 0.69
C THR A 106 -3.27 1.17 2.08
N HIS A 107 -3.30 0.31 3.09
CA HIS A 107 -2.93 0.69 4.43
C HIS A 107 -1.85 -0.27 4.96
N SER A 108 -0.88 0.25 5.73
CA SER A 108 0.10 -0.57 6.43
C SER A 108 0.83 -1.53 5.47
N THR A 109 0.84 -2.83 5.78
CA THR A 109 1.42 -3.88 4.92
C THR A 109 0.80 -3.96 3.52
N GLY A 110 -0.43 -3.49 3.31
CA GLY A 110 -1.03 -3.43 1.98
C GLY A 110 -0.20 -2.58 1.02
N GLY A 111 0.49 -1.56 1.53
CA GLY A 111 1.37 -0.74 0.72
C GLY A 111 2.65 -1.47 0.30
N LEU A 112 3.18 -2.36 1.16
CA LEU A 112 4.23 -3.30 0.75
C LEU A 112 3.73 -4.23 -0.35
N VAL A 113 2.52 -4.78 -0.21
CA VAL A 113 1.92 -5.68 -1.21
C VAL A 113 1.83 -5.00 -2.58
N ALA A 114 1.28 -3.78 -2.63
CA ALA A 114 1.13 -3.03 -3.87
C ALA A 114 2.48 -2.59 -4.47
N ALA A 115 3.37 -2.00 -3.67
CA ALA A 115 4.67 -1.56 -4.14
C ALA A 115 5.52 -2.73 -4.66
N ALA A 116 5.51 -3.86 -3.95
CA ALA A 116 6.20 -5.07 -4.37
C ALA A 116 5.61 -5.64 -5.66
N TYR A 117 4.28 -5.69 -5.77
CA TYR A 117 3.61 -6.21 -6.96
C TYR A 117 4.02 -5.45 -8.21
N PHE A 118 3.92 -4.12 -8.19
CA PHE A 118 4.33 -3.27 -9.33
C PHE A 118 5.84 -3.11 -9.46
N GLY A 119 6.62 -3.39 -8.41
CA GLY A 119 8.08 -3.42 -8.49
C GLY A 119 8.63 -4.69 -9.14
N MET A 120 7.90 -5.80 -9.05
CA MET A 120 8.28 -7.09 -9.62
C MET A 120 7.55 -7.42 -10.92
N ASN A 121 6.40 -6.80 -11.18
CA ASN A 121 5.54 -7.11 -12.32
C ASN A 121 5.17 -5.84 -13.08
N ASN A 122 5.04 -5.95 -14.41
CA ASN A 122 4.52 -4.89 -15.28
C ASN A 122 3.17 -5.30 -15.90
N PRO A 123 2.09 -5.36 -15.10
CA PRO A 123 0.78 -5.74 -15.59
C PRO A 123 0.21 -4.70 -16.59
N ALA A 124 -0.47 -5.16 -17.63
CA ALA A 124 -1.22 -4.31 -18.54
C ALA A 124 -2.56 -3.88 -17.91
N VAL A 125 -2.52 -2.88 -17.01
CA VAL A 125 -3.68 -2.40 -16.24
C VAL A 125 -3.80 -0.88 -16.22
N ASN A 126 -5.04 -0.41 -16.18
CA ASN A 126 -5.45 0.99 -16.20
C ASN A 126 -5.51 1.58 -14.77
N VAL A 127 -4.39 1.54 -14.06
CA VAL A 127 -4.28 2.15 -12.73
C VAL A 127 -3.93 3.63 -12.87
N THR A 128 -4.80 4.50 -12.36
CA THR A 128 -4.68 5.96 -12.40
C THR A 128 -4.07 6.55 -11.14
N ARG A 129 -4.19 5.85 -10.00
CA ARG A 129 -3.63 6.28 -8.72
C ARG A 129 -3.26 5.07 -7.87
N ILE A 130 -2.13 5.16 -7.17
CA ILE A 130 -1.75 4.26 -6.08
C ILE A 130 -1.39 5.12 -4.88
N GLN A 131 -2.18 5.00 -3.81
CA GLN A 131 -1.97 5.74 -2.58
C GLN A 131 -1.70 4.77 -1.43
N LEU A 132 -0.58 5.00 -0.74
CA LEU A 132 -0.06 4.16 0.31
C LEU A 132 -0.20 4.92 1.64
N LEU A 133 -1.19 4.52 2.43
CA LEU A 133 -1.51 5.10 3.73
C LEU A 133 -0.68 4.39 4.79
N ALA A 134 0.18 5.10 5.50
CA ALA A 134 1.06 4.54 6.53
C ALA A 134 1.75 3.24 6.04
N SER A 135 2.43 3.32 4.90
CA SER A 135 2.93 2.16 4.15
C SER A 135 4.14 1.46 4.75
N ALA A 136 4.04 0.14 4.91
CA ALA A 136 5.18 -0.71 5.32
C ALA A 136 6.09 -1.11 4.14
N ALA A 137 6.11 -0.37 3.03
CA ALA A 137 6.89 -0.73 1.85
C ALA A 137 8.39 -0.88 2.17
N GLY A 138 8.98 0.01 2.96
CA GLY A 138 10.36 -0.11 3.44
C GLY A 138 10.57 -1.02 4.66
N GLY A 139 9.51 -1.67 5.15
CA GLY A 139 9.50 -2.52 6.33
C GLY A 139 9.29 -1.77 7.64
N SER A 140 9.35 -2.50 8.75
CA SER A 140 9.25 -2.00 10.12
C SER A 140 10.38 -2.58 10.95
N GLU A 141 11.11 -1.72 11.67
CA GLU A 141 12.05 -2.15 12.69
C GLU A 141 11.38 -2.96 13.80
N LEU A 142 10.06 -2.77 14.06
CA LEU A 142 9.33 -3.62 15.01
C LEU A 142 9.28 -5.08 14.58
N ALA A 143 9.24 -5.36 13.27
CA ALA A 143 9.25 -6.73 12.76
C ALA A 143 10.63 -7.38 12.81
N ASP A 144 11.70 -6.61 13.07
CA ASP A 144 13.05 -7.12 13.33
C ASP A 144 13.28 -7.46 14.82
N VAL A 145 12.39 -7.01 15.71
CA VAL A 145 12.49 -7.25 17.15
C VAL A 145 11.79 -8.56 17.53
N SER A 146 12.34 -9.26 18.53
CA SER A 146 11.79 -10.53 19.01
C SER A 146 10.31 -10.40 19.43
N THR A 147 9.47 -11.31 18.94
CA THR A 147 8.06 -11.42 19.32
C THR A 147 7.87 -11.60 20.83
N THR A 148 8.83 -12.20 21.55
CA THR A 148 8.81 -12.33 23.02
C THR A 148 8.97 -10.97 23.71
N TYR A 149 9.86 -10.11 23.22
CA TYR A 149 10.08 -8.77 23.76
C TYR A 149 8.88 -7.85 23.49
N LEU A 150 8.31 -7.92 22.29
CA LEU A 150 7.12 -7.15 21.92
C LEU A 150 5.87 -7.64 22.65
N SER A 151 5.75 -8.95 22.88
CA SER A 151 4.69 -9.54 23.71
C SER A 151 4.81 -9.11 25.17
N TRP A 152 6.03 -8.97 25.71
CA TRP A 152 6.27 -8.39 27.04
C TRP A 152 5.82 -6.92 27.12
N LEU A 153 5.95 -6.16 26.03
CA LEU A 153 5.39 -4.80 25.89
C LEU A 153 3.86 -4.79 25.61
N GLY A 154 3.21 -5.95 25.57
CA GLY A 154 1.76 -6.07 25.33
C GLY A 154 1.34 -6.09 23.86
N ILE A 155 2.28 -6.11 22.92
CA ILE A 155 2.02 -6.10 21.47
C ILE A 155 1.90 -7.54 20.97
N LYS A 156 0.67 -8.07 20.99
CA LYS A 156 0.38 -9.49 20.71
C LYS A 156 0.25 -9.84 19.23
N THR A 157 0.29 -8.86 18.33
CA THR A 157 -0.02 -9.03 16.91
C THR A 157 1.21 -9.26 16.02
N LEU A 158 2.42 -9.37 16.59
CA LEU A 158 3.67 -9.52 15.84
C LEU A 158 4.16 -10.98 15.87
N GLY A 159 4.40 -11.54 14.68
CA GLY A 159 4.86 -12.91 14.43
C GLY A 159 4.45 -13.47 13.07
N GLY A 160 5.15 -14.51 12.59
CA GLY A 160 4.72 -15.34 11.46
C GLY A 160 5.28 -14.95 10.08
N GLN A 161 4.58 -15.37 9.02
CA GLN A 161 5.05 -15.21 7.63
C GLN A 161 5.08 -13.74 7.19
N LEU A 162 4.11 -12.93 7.62
CA LEU A 162 4.12 -11.50 7.33
C LEU A 162 5.32 -10.80 7.95
N ASP A 163 5.75 -11.14 9.17
CA ASP A 163 6.91 -10.51 9.82
C ASP A 163 8.17 -10.66 8.99
N LYS A 164 8.38 -11.85 8.40
CA LYS A 164 9.50 -12.06 7.49
C LYS A 164 9.45 -11.08 6.32
N SER A 165 8.27 -10.82 5.76
CA SER A 165 8.11 -9.86 4.66
C SER A 165 8.22 -8.40 5.11
N VAL A 166 7.64 -8.03 6.26
CA VAL A 166 7.61 -6.64 6.74
C VAL A 166 8.82 -6.26 7.58
N SER A 167 9.69 -7.21 7.95
CA SER A 167 11.02 -6.95 8.48
C SER A 167 11.77 -5.98 7.57
N THR A 168 12.66 -5.16 8.11
CA THR A 168 13.39 -4.20 7.26
C THR A 168 14.19 -4.93 6.19
N SER A 169 14.80 -6.07 6.52
CA SER A 169 15.52 -6.90 5.56
C SER A 169 14.58 -7.48 4.49
N GLY A 170 13.44 -8.05 4.90
CA GLY A 170 12.47 -8.64 3.98
C GLY A 170 11.91 -7.63 2.99
N ALA A 171 11.49 -6.47 3.50
CA ALA A 171 10.85 -5.44 2.69
C ALA A 171 11.84 -4.73 1.76
N ARG A 172 13.03 -4.36 2.26
CA ARG A 172 14.05 -3.63 1.49
C ARG A 172 14.73 -4.51 0.43
N ASN A 173 14.87 -5.81 0.70
CA ASN A 173 15.49 -6.76 -0.24
C ASN A 173 14.47 -7.49 -1.13
N GLY A 174 13.16 -7.41 -0.83
CA GLY A 174 12.14 -8.19 -1.52
C GLY A 174 11.85 -7.72 -2.95
N PHE A 175 12.18 -6.48 -3.32
CA PHE A 175 12.04 -5.97 -4.68
C PHE A 175 12.91 -4.72 -4.92
N ASN A 176 13.10 -4.35 -6.19
CA ASN A 176 13.71 -3.06 -6.53
C ASN A 176 12.68 -1.95 -6.36
N HIS A 177 12.80 -1.19 -5.27
CA HIS A 177 11.88 -0.09 -4.96
C HIS A 177 11.95 1.10 -5.92
N ASN A 178 12.99 1.17 -6.76
CA ASN A 178 13.10 2.13 -7.86
C ASN A 178 12.44 1.60 -9.14
N GLN A 179 11.91 0.39 -9.13
CA GLN A 179 11.12 -0.14 -10.22
C GLN A 179 9.64 0.12 -9.90
N SER A 180 8.96 0.87 -10.77
CA SER A 180 7.51 1.07 -10.69
C SER A 180 6.81 1.00 -12.05
N TYR A 181 7.56 0.75 -13.13
CA TYR A 181 7.06 0.77 -14.52
C TYR A 181 6.22 2.03 -14.83
N GLY A 182 6.69 3.18 -14.36
CA GLY A 182 6.04 4.48 -14.59
C GLY A 182 4.88 4.78 -13.64
N LYS A 183 4.61 3.93 -12.63
CA LYS A 183 3.64 4.22 -11.57
C LYS A 183 4.26 5.15 -10.52
N VAL A 184 3.40 6.02 -9.98
CA VAL A 184 3.73 6.90 -8.85
C VAL A 184 3.01 6.38 -7.61
N TYR A 185 3.72 6.32 -6.50
CA TYR A 185 3.18 5.93 -5.20
C TYR A 185 2.99 7.19 -4.35
N TYR A 186 1.74 7.61 -4.20
CA TYR A 186 1.38 8.74 -3.35
C TYR A 186 1.34 8.27 -1.89
N THR A 187 2.09 8.88 -0.98
CA THR A 187 2.15 8.45 0.41
C THR A 187 1.48 9.43 1.34
N THR A 188 0.79 8.90 2.35
CA THR A 188 0.37 9.64 3.54
C THR A 188 1.00 8.99 4.76
N SER A 189 1.47 9.80 5.70
CA SER A 189 2.10 9.33 6.93
C SER A 189 1.23 9.67 8.14
N GLY A 190 1.08 8.72 9.06
CA GLY A 190 0.88 9.09 10.46
C GLY A 190 2.18 9.65 11.03
N GLU A 191 2.12 10.53 12.01
CA GLU A 191 3.30 10.88 12.83
C GLU A 191 2.99 10.90 14.34
N GLY A 192 1.80 10.42 14.72
CA GLY A 192 1.39 10.17 16.10
C GLY A 192 1.67 8.73 16.51
N SER A 193 1.71 8.44 17.80
CA SER A 193 1.99 7.09 18.26
C SER A 193 0.72 6.25 18.43
N ASP A 194 0.71 5.10 17.77
CA ASP A 194 0.02 3.93 18.32
C ASP A 194 0.85 3.33 19.47
N TYR A 195 0.20 2.93 20.56
CA TYR A 195 0.80 2.35 21.78
C TYR A 195 1.50 3.32 22.77
N TRP A 196 1.01 4.56 22.98
CA TRP A 196 1.52 5.43 24.06
C TRP A 196 3.04 5.69 24.02
N ASN A 197 3.62 5.77 22.82
CA ASN A 197 5.05 5.90 22.52
C ASN A 197 5.91 4.71 22.98
N LEU A 198 5.32 3.55 23.31
CA LEU A 198 6.07 2.37 23.77
C LEU A 198 6.97 1.78 22.67
N THR A 199 6.62 2.00 21.41
CA THR A 199 7.34 1.49 20.22
C THR A 199 8.31 2.50 19.62
N SER A 200 8.13 3.80 19.87
CA SER A 200 8.97 4.87 19.32
C SER A 200 10.47 4.71 19.61
N PRO A 201 10.94 4.16 20.76
CA PRO A 201 12.37 3.87 20.95
C PRO A 201 12.95 2.83 19.99
N LEU A 202 12.11 1.98 19.39
CA LEU A 202 12.49 0.95 18.42
C LEU A 202 12.39 1.44 16.97
N LEU A 203 11.74 2.58 16.75
CA LEU A 203 11.48 3.17 15.45
C LEU A 203 12.35 4.42 15.27
N PRO A 204 13.31 4.44 14.34
CA PRO A 204 14.20 5.58 14.20
C PRO A 204 13.53 6.75 13.47
N GLY A 205 13.67 7.92 14.07
CA GLY A 205 13.15 9.18 13.54
C GLY A 205 11.68 9.39 13.80
N LYS A 206 11.00 10.14 12.92
CA LYS A 206 9.55 10.27 13.00
C LYS A 206 8.88 8.93 12.68
N ASP A 207 7.97 8.50 13.54
CA ASP A 207 7.22 7.25 13.40
C ASP A 207 5.74 7.46 13.68
N ASP A 208 4.93 6.50 13.26
CA ASP A 208 3.48 6.46 13.49
C ASP A 208 3.08 5.47 14.61
N GLY A 209 4.05 5.03 15.42
CA GLY A 209 3.91 3.99 16.44
C GLY A 209 4.03 2.55 15.92
N VAL A 210 4.03 2.34 14.60
CA VAL A 210 4.18 0.99 14.00
C VAL A 210 5.27 0.97 12.91
N LEU A 211 5.43 2.06 12.19
CA LEU A 211 6.39 2.24 11.13
C LEU A 211 7.16 3.53 11.34
N ALA A 212 8.47 3.44 11.16
CA ALA A 212 9.28 4.62 10.98
C ALA A 212 8.98 5.22 9.59
N ASN A 213 8.79 6.53 9.52
CA ASN A 213 8.32 7.19 8.30
C ASN A 213 9.32 7.13 7.14
N HIS A 214 10.59 6.79 7.41
CA HIS A 214 11.54 6.51 6.34
C HIS A 214 11.14 5.32 5.46
N SER A 215 10.36 4.37 6.01
CA SER A 215 9.83 3.23 5.27
C SER A 215 8.81 3.62 4.19
N LEU A 216 8.20 4.82 4.31
CA LEU A 216 7.30 5.37 3.30
C LEU A 216 8.04 5.84 2.05
N CYS A 217 9.31 6.21 2.20
CA CYS A 217 10.03 6.91 1.17
C CYS A 217 10.82 6.00 0.25
N ASN A 218 10.83 4.68 0.43
CA ASN A 218 11.80 3.79 -0.24
C ASN A 218 13.23 4.16 0.17
N ILE A 219 13.55 3.87 1.42
CA ILE A 219 14.88 4.07 1.97
C ILE A 219 15.36 2.70 2.42
N ASN A 220 16.40 2.23 1.75
CA ASN A 220 16.96 0.89 1.92
C ASN A 220 17.88 0.77 3.15
N LYS A 221 17.81 1.73 4.07
CA LYS A 221 18.58 1.80 5.31
C LYS A 221 17.71 2.37 6.43
N VAL A 222 17.97 1.93 7.64
CA VAL A 222 17.40 2.50 8.86
C VAL A 222 17.92 3.93 9.01
N ALA A 223 17.05 4.94 9.01
CA ALA A 223 17.47 6.33 9.08
C ALA A 223 16.38 7.25 9.66
N ASP A 224 16.79 8.36 10.28
CA ASP A 224 15.88 9.38 10.80
C ASP A 224 15.64 10.44 9.71
N ILE A 225 14.51 10.39 9.03
CA ILE A 225 14.23 11.27 7.87
C ILE A 225 13.06 12.20 8.14
N ASN A 226 13.27 13.48 7.79
CA ASN A 226 12.19 14.43 7.64
C ASN A 226 11.30 14.02 6.46
N VAL A 227 10.04 13.79 6.80
CA VAL A 227 8.96 13.02 6.14
C VAL A 227 8.50 13.38 4.72
N SER A 228 9.24 14.15 3.93
CA SER A 228 8.81 14.48 2.56
C SER A 228 9.53 13.63 1.52
N CYS A 229 8.83 12.70 0.87
CA CYS A 229 9.33 12.02 -0.33
C CYS A 229 9.10 12.92 -1.56
N SER A 230 10.18 13.33 -2.22
CA SER A 230 10.14 14.01 -3.51
C SER A 230 10.31 13.01 -4.65
N ILE A 231 9.35 12.96 -5.59
CA ILE A 231 9.41 12.07 -6.75
C ILE A 231 10.61 12.37 -7.66
N GLY A 232 11.13 11.33 -8.31
CA GLY A 232 12.18 11.45 -9.29
C GLY A 232 13.55 11.63 -8.64
N LYS A 233 14.46 12.30 -9.35
CA LYS A 233 15.80 12.56 -8.85
C LYS A 233 15.74 13.71 -7.84
N GLY A 234 15.95 13.41 -6.57
CA GLY A 234 15.95 14.38 -5.49
C GLY A 234 17.08 14.12 -4.50
N ASN A 235 17.52 15.19 -3.84
CA ASN A 235 18.38 15.07 -2.67
C ASN A 235 17.50 14.76 -1.46
N LEU A 236 17.75 13.63 -0.82
CA LEU A 236 17.13 13.30 0.45
C LEU A 236 18.11 13.62 1.58
N THR A 237 17.62 14.30 2.61
CA THR A 237 18.39 14.58 3.82
C THR A 237 17.93 13.63 4.93
N GLN A 238 18.86 12.80 5.40
CA GLN A 238 18.70 12.00 6.61
C GLN A 238 19.36 12.72 7.77
N SER A 239 18.81 12.60 8.95
CA SER A 239 19.43 12.97 10.19
C SER A 239 19.92 11.72 10.93
N ARG A 240 20.96 11.88 11.75
CA ARG A 240 21.50 10.84 12.62
C ARG A 240 22.08 11.47 13.86
N LYS A 241 22.05 10.75 14.98
CA LYS A 241 22.80 11.15 16.18
C LYS A 241 24.30 11.02 15.92
N CYS A 242 25.08 11.99 16.37
CA CYS A 242 26.54 12.06 16.18
C CYS A 242 27.22 12.90 17.27
N GLY A 243 28.56 13.02 17.20
CA GLY A 243 29.35 13.81 18.16
C GLY A 243 29.65 13.06 19.48
N PHE A 244 30.33 13.75 20.41
CA PHE A 244 30.66 13.17 21.72
C PHE A 244 29.38 12.82 22.48
N LEU A 245 29.27 11.57 22.91
CA LEU A 245 28.07 11.02 23.56
C LEU A 245 26.77 11.13 22.74
N TRP A 246 26.84 11.23 21.40
CA TRP A 246 25.66 11.28 20.53
C TRP A 246 24.74 12.49 20.77
N LEU A 247 25.27 13.55 21.38
CA LEU A 247 24.51 14.73 21.78
C LEU A 247 24.19 15.68 20.60
N SER A 248 24.78 15.46 19.43
CA SER A 248 24.55 16.28 18.24
C SER A 248 23.68 15.54 17.22
N THR A 249 22.99 16.30 16.37
CA THR A 249 22.31 15.77 15.18
C THR A 249 23.12 16.14 13.95
N CYS A 250 23.59 15.15 13.21
CA CYS A 250 24.23 15.31 11.91
C CYS A 250 23.24 15.02 10.80
N TYR A 251 23.50 15.57 9.61
CA TYR A 251 22.69 15.34 8.43
C TYR A 251 23.52 14.75 7.29
N ASP A 252 23.02 13.68 6.68
CA ASP A 252 23.54 13.11 5.44
C ASP A 252 22.60 13.47 4.30
N THR A 253 23.13 14.14 3.28
CA THR A 253 22.38 14.42 2.05
C THR A 253 22.89 13.50 0.94
N TYR A 254 22.00 12.76 0.30
CA TYR A 254 22.34 11.99 -0.90
C TYR A 254 21.27 12.08 -1.97
N SER A 255 21.72 12.00 -3.22
CA SER A 255 20.83 11.92 -4.37
C SER A 255 20.23 10.53 -4.47
N ARG A 256 18.93 10.46 -4.71
CA ARG A 256 18.22 9.22 -5.02
C ARG A 256 17.19 9.45 -6.10
N TRP A 257 16.83 8.39 -6.81
CA TRP A 257 15.60 8.36 -7.59
C TRP A 257 14.53 7.62 -6.78
N THR A 258 13.30 8.11 -6.75
CA THR A 258 12.20 7.39 -6.10
C THR A 258 10.86 7.61 -6.83
N PRO A 259 10.00 6.58 -6.94
CA PRO A 259 8.64 6.74 -7.46
C PRO A 259 7.65 7.21 -6.38
N TYR A 260 8.10 7.42 -5.14
CA TYR A 260 7.25 7.78 -4.01
C TYR A 260 7.15 9.30 -3.86
N TYR A 261 5.93 9.79 -3.62
CA TYR A 261 5.63 11.22 -3.44
C TYR A 261 4.71 11.41 -2.24
N THR A 262 5.14 12.20 -1.25
CA THR A 262 4.32 12.49 -0.08
C THR A 262 3.28 13.55 -0.39
N VAL A 263 2.00 13.22 -0.21
CA VAL A 263 0.87 14.15 -0.42
C VAL A 263 0.31 14.70 0.88
N TRP A 264 0.52 14.01 2.00
CA TRP A 264 0.07 14.44 3.31
C TRP A 264 0.95 13.88 4.42
N GLN A 265 1.11 14.68 5.48
CA GLN A 265 1.77 14.30 6.72
C GLN A 265 0.84 14.68 7.86
N GLY A 266 0.37 13.69 8.61
CA GLY A 266 -0.67 13.88 9.63
C GLY A 266 -0.23 14.64 10.88
N GLY A 267 1.07 14.79 11.09
CA GLY A 267 1.60 15.35 12.33
C GLY A 267 1.39 14.41 13.53
N SER A 268 1.78 14.87 14.72
CA SER A 268 1.80 14.06 15.94
C SER A 268 0.42 13.63 16.48
N LYS A 269 -0.67 14.02 15.81
CA LYS A 269 -2.05 13.71 16.20
C LYS A 269 -2.70 12.61 15.37
N GLU A 270 -2.10 12.22 14.25
CA GLU A 270 -2.61 11.15 13.38
C GLU A 270 -1.68 9.94 13.53
N SER A 271 -2.17 8.86 14.14
CA SER A 271 -1.42 7.63 14.31
C SER A 271 -1.40 6.75 13.06
N HIS A 272 -0.68 5.62 13.10
CA HIS A 272 -0.70 4.62 12.03
C HIS A 272 -2.14 4.22 11.69
N ARG A 273 -2.95 3.91 12.70
CA ARG A 273 -4.36 3.58 12.52
C ARG A 273 -5.16 4.72 11.88
N ASP A 274 -4.95 5.97 12.29
CA ASP A 274 -5.74 7.10 11.77
C ASP A 274 -5.50 7.37 10.28
N ALA A 275 -4.27 7.13 9.81
CA ALA A 275 -3.89 7.31 8.41
C ALA A 275 -4.74 6.46 7.44
N HIS A 276 -5.41 5.40 7.92
CA HIS A 276 -6.32 4.59 7.10
C HIS A 276 -7.52 5.39 6.53
N SER A 277 -7.79 6.60 7.03
CA SER A 277 -8.85 7.51 6.57
C SER A 277 -8.37 8.57 5.56
N ASP A 278 -7.07 8.64 5.27
CA ASP A 278 -6.47 9.69 4.42
C ASP A 278 -6.53 9.42 2.92
N TYR A 279 -7.31 8.45 2.46
CA TYR A 279 -7.44 8.09 1.04
C TYR A 279 -7.91 9.25 0.14
N ASN A 280 -8.52 10.29 0.70
CA ASN A 280 -8.97 11.47 -0.04
C ASN A 280 -7.90 12.59 -0.18
N ARG A 281 -6.74 12.45 0.48
CA ARG A 281 -5.64 13.43 0.38
C ARG A 281 -4.97 13.36 -1.00
N ARG A 282 -4.62 14.51 -1.59
CA ARG A 282 -4.09 14.61 -2.96
C ARG A 282 -2.83 15.43 -3.05
#